data_AF-A0A821D4Z5-F1
#
_entry.id   AF-A0A821D4Z5-F1
#
_cell.length_a   1.000
_cell.length_b   1.000
_cell.length_c   1.000
_cell.angle_alpha   90.00
_cell.angle_beta   90.00
_cell.angle_gamma   90.00
#
_symmetry.space_group_name_H-M   'P 1'
#
loop_
_entity.id
_entity.type
_entity.pdbx_description
1 polymer ?
#
loop_
_entity_poly.entity_id
_entity_poly.type
_entity_poly.pdbx_seq_one_letter_code
_entity_poly.pdbx_strand_id
1 'polypeptide(L)'
;MYALSWAKFWLCVLGVMPWEGINSLFPELWLLPEWLSVHPSRYWCHCRMVYVPMSYVYEAEKIVGETSSLIKELQNELYADNYENIDFTKHRNTISSLDLYAPQTTYPRSNIHGRIRR
;
A
#
# COMPACT_ATOMS: atom_id res chain seq x y z
N MET A 1 3.68 0.33 -13.91
CA MET A 1 2.65 1.16 -13.23
C MET A 1 3.27 2.07 -12.18
N TYR A 2 2.93 3.36 -12.19
CA TYR A 2 3.59 4.40 -11.37
C TYR A 2 2.70 4.99 -10.25
N ALA A 3 1.74 4.24 -9.73
CA ALA A 3 0.84 4.74 -8.69
C ALA A 3 1.47 4.72 -7.28
N LEU A 4 0.91 5.52 -6.36
CA LEU A 4 1.26 5.53 -4.95
C LEU A 4 0.77 4.26 -4.23
N SER A 5 1.37 3.92 -3.09
CA SER A 5 1.06 2.69 -2.33
C SER A 5 -0.43 2.55 -1.97
N TRP A 6 -1.07 3.63 -1.53
CA TRP A 6 -2.51 3.63 -1.22
C TRP A 6 -3.40 3.44 -2.44
N ALA A 7 -3.01 3.97 -3.61
CA ALA A 7 -3.74 3.73 -4.84
C ALA A 7 -3.64 2.26 -5.26
N LYS A 8 -2.45 1.66 -5.14
CA LYS A 8 -2.27 0.22 -5.39
C LYS A 8 -3.12 -0.64 -4.46
N PHE A 9 -3.19 -0.29 -3.18
CA PHE A 9 -4.06 -0.98 -2.22
C PHE A 9 -5.51 -1.04 -2.72
N TRP A 10 -6.09 0.09 -3.13
CA TRP A 10 -7.46 0.11 -3.63
C TRP A 10 -7.64 -0.64 -4.96
N LEU A 11 -6.64 -0.63 -5.84
CA LEU A 11 -6.68 -1.41 -7.07
C LEU A 11 -6.61 -2.92 -6.79
N CYS A 12 -5.92 -3.33 -5.73
CA CYS A 12 -5.95 -4.72 -5.25
C CYS A 12 -7.33 -5.08 -4.70
N VAL A 13 -7.92 -4.23 -3.85
CA VAL A 13 -9.29 -4.44 -3.34
C VAL A 13 -10.30 -4.55 -4.48
N LEU A 14 -10.14 -3.75 -5.54
CA LEU A 14 -11.02 -3.77 -6.71
C LEU A 14 -10.83 -5.02 -7.59
N GLY A 15 -9.70 -5.74 -7.47
CA GLY A 15 -9.36 -6.90 -8.32
C GLY A 15 -8.73 -6.56 -9.67
N VAL A 16 -8.32 -5.31 -9.86
CA VAL A 16 -7.59 -4.87 -11.06
C VAL A 16 -6.08 -5.07 -10.92
N MET A 17 -5.59 -5.37 -9.72
CA MET A 17 -4.19 -5.67 -9.44
C MET A 17 -4.09 -6.85 -8.46
N PRO A 18 -3.15 -7.80 -8.63
CA PRO A 18 -2.87 -8.82 -7.63
C PRO A 18 -2.19 -8.23 -6.38
N TRP A 19 -2.50 -8.77 -5.20
CA TRP A 19 -1.93 -8.32 -3.92
C TRP A 19 -0.40 -8.43 -3.84
N GLU A 20 0.20 -9.29 -4.66
CA GLU A 20 1.65 -9.46 -4.79
C GLU A 20 2.33 -8.19 -5.33
N GLY A 21 1.57 -7.25 -5.91
CA GLY A 21 2.02 -5.96 -6.42
C GLY A 21 2.19 -4.85 -5.37
N ILE A 22 1.83 -5.10 -4.12
CA ILE A 22 2.04 -4.16 -3.01
C ILE A 22 3.03 -4.67 -1.97
N ASN A 23 3.57 -3.75 -1.17
CA ASN A 23 4.33 -4.13 0.02
C ASN A 23 3.38 -4.60 1.12
N SER A 24 3.83 -5.55 1.94
CA SER A 24 3.04 -6.04 3.08
C SER A 24 2.68 -4.89 4.03
N LEU A 25 1.47 -4.94 4.58
CA LEU A 25 0.97 -3.97 5.55
C LEU A 25 1.30 -4.34 7.01
N PHE A 26 2.03 -5.45 7.23
CA PHE A 26 2.54 -5.91 8.52
C PHE A 26 1.52 -5.87 9.68
N PRO A 27 0.37 -6.56 9.54
CA PRO A 27 -0.60 -6.68 10.62
C PRO A 27 -0.04 -7.32 11.90
N GLU A 28 1.01 -8.13 11.80
CA GLU A 28 1.63 -8.81 12.94
C GLU A 28 2.32 -7.82 13.91
N LEU A 29 2.57 -6.57 13.47
CA LEU A 29 3.09 -5.50 14.33
C LEU A 29 2.15 -5.21 15.52
N TRP A 30 0.86 -5.51 15.39
CA TRP A 30 -0.13 -5.36 16.46
C TRP A 30 0.00 -6.39 17.58
N LEU A 31 0.70 -7.51 17.32
CA LEU A 31 0.96 -8.55 18.31
C LEU A 31 2.25 -8.31 19.09
N LEU A 32 3.05 -7.32 18.68
CA LEU A 32 4.31 -7.01 19.35
C LEU A 32 4.08 -6.40 20.74
N PRO A 33 5.01 -6.58 21.68
CA PRO A 33 4.97 -5.87 22.96
C PRO A 33 4.98 -4.34 22.78
N GLU A 34 4.13 -3.64 23.53
CA GLU A 34 3.96 -2.19 23.40
C GLU A 34 5.23 -1.36 23.66
N TRP A 35 6.20 -1.93 24.39
CA TRP A 35 7.46 -1.25 24.72
C TRP A 35 8.38 -1.06 23.50
N LEU A 36 8.18 -1.81 22.42
CA LEU A 36 8.95 -1.68 21.18
C LEU A 36 8.65 -0.35 20.47
N SER A 37 9.67 0.27 19.87
CA SER A 37 9.54 1.56 19.16
C SER A 37 8.71 1.46 17.88
N VAL A 38 8.61 0.26 17.30
CA VAL A 38 7.85 -0.04 16.08
C VAL A 38 6.38 -0.39 16.36
N HIS A 39 5.96 -0.43 17.63
CA HIS A 39 4.60 -0.81 17.98
C HIS A 39 3.59 0.24 17.46
N PRO A 40 2.51 -0.17 16.75
CA PRO A 40 1.56 0.76 16.13
C PRO A 40 0.84 1.72 17.09
N SER A 41 0.79 1.42 18.40
CA SER A 41 0.21 2.36 19.40
C SER A 41 0.96 3.69 19.45
N ARG A 42 2.24 3.71 19.07
CA ARG A 42 3.10 4.92 19.07
C ARG A 42 3.00 5.74 17.79
N TYR A 43 2.27 5.25 16.79
CA TYR A 43 2.08 5.98 15.52
C TYR A 43 1.06 7.11 15.69
N TRP A 44 1.14 8.10 14.79
CA TRP A 44 0.14 9.16 14.73
C TRP A 44 -1.26 8.56 14.57
N CYS A 45 -2.22 9.09 15.32
CA CYS A 45 -3.56 8.51 15.43
C CYS A 45 -4.24 8.32 14.06
N HIS A 46 -4.09 9.28 13.15
CA HIS A 46 -4.65 9.17 11.81
C HIS A 46 -3.99 8.07 10.97
N CYS A 47 -2.66 7.91 11.05
CA CYS A 47 -1.98 6.78 10.41
C CYS A 47 -2.54 5.46 10.94
N ARG A 48 -2.67 5.35 12.26
CA ARG A 48 -3.21 4.15 12.90
C ARG A 48 -4.63 3.82 12.42
N MET A 49 -5.52 4.81 12.41
CA MET A 49 -6.91 4.63 11.99
C MET A 49 -7.07 4.18 10.53
N VAL A 50 -6.09 4.49 9.67
CA VAL A 50 -6.10 4.05 8.27
C VAL A 50 -5.44 2.68 8.10
N TYR A 51 -4.30 2.44 8.75
CA TYR A 51 -3.55 1.20 8.55
C TYR A 51 -4.18 -0.01 9.27
N VAL A 52 -4.94 0.17 10.36
CA VAL A 52 -5.70 -0.93 11.01
C VAL A 52 -6.67 -1.61 10.04
N PRO A 53 -7.64 -0.91 9.43
CA PRO A 53 -8.57 -1.55 8.51
C PRO A 53 -7.87 -2.04 7.24
N MET A 54 -6.86 -1.31 6.74
CA MET A 54 -6.12 -1.76 5.55
C MET A 54 -5.38 -3.08 5.81
N SER A 55 -4.74 -3.24 6.98
CA SER A 55 -4.03 -4.46 7.32
C SER A 55 -5.00 -5.63 7.52
N TYR A 56 -6.18 -5.39 8.08
CA TYR A 56 -7.24 -6.40 8.17
C TYR A 56 -7.71 -6.86 6.80
N VAL A 57 -7.98 -5.94 5.87
CA VAL A 57 -8.40 -6.27 4.49
C VAL A 57 -7.33 -7.08 3.76
N TYR A 58 -6.06 -6.77 4.00
CA TYR A 58 -4.92 -7.47 3.41
C TYR A 58 -4.72 -8.89 3.96
N GLU A 59 -4.84 -9.07 5.27
CA GLU A 59 -4.55 -10.35 5.94
C GLU A 59 -5.74 -11.30 6.01
N ALA A 60 -6.94 -10.78 6.31
CA ALA A 60 -8.09 -11.63 6.62
C ALA A 60 -8.51 -12.48 5.42
N GLU A 61 -8.50 -11.91 4.21
CA GLU A 61 -9.10 -12.55 3.04
C GLU A 61 -8.42 -12.17 1.72
N LYS A 62 -7.38 -11.31 1.74
CA LYS A 62 -6.91 -10.61 0.54
C LYS A 62 -8.13 -10.12 -0.26
N ILE A 63 -9.07 -9.42 0.39
CA ILE A 63 -10.42 -9.20 -0.15
C ILE A 63 -10.33 -8.64 -1.57
N VAL A 64 -10.84 -9.40 -2.55
CA VAL A 64 -10.89 -8.97 -3.93
C VAL A 64 -12.34 -8.84 -4.35
N GLY A 65 -12.67 -7.75 -5.04
CA GLY A 65 -13.94 -7.63 -5.76
C GLY A 65 -14.15 -8.75 -6.77
N GLU A 66 -15.41 -9.07 -7.07
CA GLU A 66 -15.73 -10.08 -8.06
C GLU A 66 -15.20 -9.72 -9.45
N THR A 67 -14.69 -10.73 -10.16
CA THR A 67 -14.20 -10.54 -11.53
C THR A 67 -15.39 -10.33 -12.48
N SER A 68 -15.71 -9.08 -12.75
CA SER A 68 -16.74 -8.67 -13.73
C SER A 68 -16.13 -8.28 -15.08
N SER A 69 -16.97 -8.12 -16.11
CA SER A 69 -16.53 -7.59 -17.42
C SER A 69 -15.89 -6.20 -17.27
N LEU A 70 -16.42 -5.37 -16.38
CA LEU A 70 -15.88 -4.06 -16.07
C LEU A 70 -14.44 -4.14 -15.52
N ILE A 71 -14.14 -5.10 -14.64
CA ILE A 71 -12.78 -5.28 -14.11
C ILE A 71 -11.80 -5.62 -15.24
N LYS A 72 -12.20 -6.44 -16.22
CA LYS A 72 -11.36 -6.77 -17.37
C LYS A 72 -11.14 -5.57 -18.30
N GLU A 73 -12.17 -4.74 -18.49
CA GLU A 73 -12.03 -3.48 -19.24
C GLU A 73 -11.07 -2.52 -18.53
N LEU A 74 -11.18 -2.38 -17.21
CA LEU A 74 -10.26 -1.56 -16.40
C LEU A 74 -8.82 -2.08 -16.46
N GLN A 75 -8.61 -3.40 -16.46
CA GLN A 75 -7.28 -3.98 -16.66
C GLN A 75 -6.71 -3.58 -18.03
N ASN A 76 -7.51 -3.58 -19.10
CA ASN A 76 -7.02 -3.17 -20.42
C ASN A 76 -6.77 -1.65 -20.55
N GLU A 77 -7.48 -0.81 -19.78
CA GLU A 77 -7.34 0.64 -19.83
C GLU A 77 -6.19 1.17 -18.96
N LEU A 78 -6.02 0.62 -17.76
CA LEU A 78 -5.08 1.17 -16.76
C LEU A 78 -3.62 0.79 -17.01
N TYR A 79 -3.38 -0.30 -17.75
CA TYR A 79 -2.03 -0.80 -18.01
C TYR A 79 -1.65 -0.60 -19.48
N ALA A 80 -0.46 -0.04 -19.71
CA ALA A 80 0.07 0.15 -21.06
C ALA A 80 0.53 -1.17 -21.71
N ASP A 81 0.95 -2.13 -20.89
CA ASP A 81 1.36 -3.47 -21.29
C ASP A 81 0.21 -4.46 -21.11
N ASN A 82 0.27 -5.60 -21.81
CA ASN A 82 -0.72 -6.67 -21.62
C ASN A 82 -0.70 -7.15 -20.15
N TYR A 83 -1.85 -7.06 -19.48
CA TYR A 83 -2.05 -7.40 -18.07
C TYR A 83 -1.43 -8.74 -17.66
N GLU A 84 -1.56 -9.77 -18.50
CA GLU A 84 -1.07 -11.12 -18.20
C GLU A 84 0.47 -11.23 -18.17
N ASN A 85 1.16 -10.31 -18.86
CA ASN A 85 2.62 -10.28 -18.94
C ASN A 85 3.27 -9.38 -17.87
N ILE A 86 2.47 -8.68 -17.07
CA ILE A 86 2.99 -7.73 -16.07
C ILE A 86 3.46 -8.49 -14.83
N ASP A 87 4.75 -8.37 -14.54
CA ASP A 87 5.30 -8.81 -13.26
C ASP A 87 5.05 -7.76 -12.17
N PHE A 88 3.91 -7.89 -11.50
CA PHE A 88 3.49 -6.98 -10.43
C PHE A 88 4.48 -6.92 -9.26
N THR A 89 5.24 -7.98 -8.99
CA THR A 89 6.18 -8.02 -7.86
C THR A 89 7.32 -7.02 -8.02
N LYS A 90 7.76 -6.77 -9.26
CA LYS A 90 8.78 -5.76 -9.58
C LYS A 90 8.26 -4.33 -9.40
N HIS A 91 6.94 -4.14 -9.43
CA HIS A 91 6.31 -2.84 -9.35
C HIS A 91 5.95 -2.37 -7.94
N ARG A 92 6.26 -3.14 -6.89
CA ARG A 92 5.96 -2.75 -5.49
C ARG A 92 6.46 -1.35 -5.14
N ASN A 93 7.71 -1.07 -5.49
CA ASN A 93 8.39 0.20 -5.19
C ASN A 93 8.42 1.18 -6.37
N THR A 94 7.74 0.86 -7.49
CA THR A 94 7.62 1.78 -8.62
C THR A 94 6.57 2.84 -8.32
N ILE A 95 6.97 4.10 -8.23
CA ILE A 95 6.11 5.26 -8.01
C ILE A 95 6.55 6.36 -8.97
N SER A 96 5.61 7.14 -9.49
CA SER A 96 5.88 8.32 -10.31
C SER A 96 6.75 9.31 -9.54
N SER A 97 7.79 9.84 -10.17
CA SER A 97 8.66 10.87 -9.57
C SER A 97 7.92 12.17 -9.27
N LEU A 98 6.86 12.47 -10.04
CA LEU A 98 6.02 13.64 -9.83
C LEU A 98 5.15 13.55 -8.57
N ASP A 99 4.77 12.34 -8.18
CA ASP A 99 3.89 12.08 -7.03
C ASP A 99 4.68 11.73 -5.75
N LEU A 100 6.00 11.54 -5.84
CA LEU A 100 6.84 11.10 -4.74
C LEU A 100 7.23 12.25 -3.81
N TYR A 101 6.32 12.62 -2.91
CA TYR A 101 6.59 13.65 -1.90
C TYR A 101 7.60 13.20 -0.82
N ALA A 102 7.50 11.96 -0.37
CA ALA A 102 8.35 11.40 0.69
C ALA A 102 8.98 10.08 0.22
N PRO A 103 10.25 10.06 -0.21
CA PRO A 103 10.93 8.85 -0.65
C PRO A 103 11.14 7.88 0.52
N GLN A 104 11.01 6.58 0.25
CA GLN A 104 11.29 5.54 1.22
C GLN A 104 12.75 5.63 1.71
N THR A 105 12.95 5.50 3.01
CA THR A 105 14.27 5.50 3.64
C THR A 105 14.54 4.18 4.32
N THR A 106 15.80 3.75 4.33
CA THR A 106 16.25 2.51 5.01
C THR A 106 16.01 2.55 6.52
N TYR A 107 16.00 3.75 7.11
CA TYR A 107 15.76 3.96 8.53
C TYR A 107 14.45 4.72 8.77
N PRO A 108 13.67 4.36 9.81
CA PRO A 108 12.52 5.14 10.24
C PRO A 108 12.97 6.57 10.57
N ARG A 109 12.37 7.58 9.93
CA ARG A 109 12.67 8.97 10.26
C ARG A 109 12.11 9.28 11.65
N SER A 110 12.99 9.38 12.63
CA SER A 110 12.65 9.65 14.03
C SER A 110 12.02 11.04 14.26
N ASN A 111 12.09 11.95 13.29
CA ASN A 111 11.63 13.34 13.45
C ASN A 111 10.97 13.89 12.18
N ILE A 112 9.64 13.77 12.06
CA ILE A 112 8.85 14.55 11.10
C ILE A 112 8.15 15.76 11.75
N HIS A 113 8.19 15.91 13.07
CA HIS A 113 7.61 17.05 13.79
C HIS A 113 8.42 18.35 13.66
N GLY A 114 9.59 18.33 13.02
CA GLY A 114 10.49 19.49 12.90
C GLY A 114 10.42 20.26 11.57
N ARG A 115 9.67 19.80 10.57
CA ARG A 115 9.68 20.41 9.21
C ARG A 115 8.39 21.15 8.81
N ILE A 116 7.48 21.33 9.76
CA ILE A 116 6.34 22.27 9.63
C ILE A 116 6.47 23.30 10.76
N ARG A 117 7.46 24.17 10.67
CA ARG A 117 7.34 25.51 11.23
C ARG A 117 7.55 26.46 10.06
N ARG A 118 6.44 27.10 9.67
CA ARG A 118 6.49 28.39 8.95
C ARG A 118 7.23 29.40 9.82
#